data_AF-A0A8S4R2U3-F1
#
_entry.id   AF-A0A8S4R2U3-F1
#
_cell.length_a   1.000
_cell.length_b   1.000
_cell.length_c   1.000
_cell.angle_alpha   90.00
_cell.angle_beta   90.00
_cell.angle_gamma   90.00
#
_symmetry.space_group_name_H-M   'P 1'
#
loop_
_entity.id
_entity.type
_entity.pdbx_description
1 polymer ?
#
loop_
_entity_poly.entity_id
_entity_poly.type
_entity_poly.pdbx_seq_one_letter_code
_entity_poly.pdbx_strand_id
1 'polypeptide(L)'
;YPQAVSLIKLAIDLECAGRLAEALVAYGDSLRYLVPAVGAESDPVRRSALAAKLRQYMDRAEEIKRIVTGQPAPVNSVTQPATPHAGSIADTSERRAAPTLSSQADTTGDVNGALNGVS
;
A
#
# COMPACT_ATOMS: atom_id res chain seq x y z
N TYR A 1 -30.36 1.30 11.90
CA TYR A 1 -29.94 1.87 10.60
C TYR A 1 -30.29 0.93 9.43
N PRO A 2 -31.58 0.61 9.21
CA PRO A 2 -31.98 -0.33 8.15
C PRO A 2 -31.71 0.21 6.73
N GLN A 3 -31.88 1.52 6.53
CA GLN A 3 -31.67 2.16 5.23
C GLN A 3 -30.22 2.09 4.76
N ALA A 4 -29.26 2.27 5.67
CA ALA A 4 -27.84 2.10 5.38
C ALA A 4 -27.50 0.67 4.93
N VAL A 5 -28.07 -0.33 5.60
CA VAL A 5 -27.86 -1.75 5.27
C VAL A 5 -28.44 -2.09 3.90
N SER A 6 -29.64 -1.59 3.56
CA SER A 6 -30.23 -1.80 2.24
C SER A 6 -29.37 -1.20 1.13
N LEU A 7 -28.83 0.00 1.33
CA LEU A 7 -27.95 0.67 0.37
C LEU A 7 -26.61 -0.06 0.21
N ILE A 8 -26.01 -0.59 1.28
CA ILE A 8 -24.79 -1.41 1.18
C ILE A 8 -25.04 -2.65 0.33
N LYS A 9 -26.15 -3.36 0.56
CA LYS A 9 -26.49 -4.56 -0.22
C LYS A 9 -26.63 -4.21 -1.70
N LEU A 10 -27.38 -3.15 -2.00
CA LEU A 10 -27.52 -2.64 -3.37
C LEU A 10 -26.18 -2.25 -3.99
N ALA A 11 -25.29 -1.60 -3.23
CA ALA A 11 -23.97 -1.22 -3.71
C ALA A 11 -23.12 -2.44 -4.08
N ILE A 12 -23.17 -3.51 -3.27
CA ILE A 12 -22.48 -4.78 -3.54
C ILE A 12 -23.07 -5.46 -4.79
N ASP A 13 -24.39 -5.50 -4.92
CA ASP A 13 -25.04 -6.08 -6.10
C ASP A 13 -24.66 -5.34 -7.39
N LEU A 14 -24.62 -4.00 -7.34
CA LEU A 14 -24.18 -3.14 -8.45
C LEU A 14 -22.69 -3.33 -8.77
N GLU A 15 -21.85 -3.46 -7.75
CA GLU A 15 -20.41 -3.73 -7.89
C GLU A 15 -20.19 -5.07 -8.60
N CYS A 16 -20.89 -6.13 -8.18
CA CYS A 16 -20.84 -7.45 -8.82
C CYS A 16 -21.39 -7.42 -10.27
N ALA A 17 -22.35 -6.55 -10.56
CA ALA A 17 -22.87 -6.33 -11.91
C ALA A 17 -21.92 -5.49 -12.80
N GLY A 18 -20.78 -5.02 -12.28
CA GLY A 18 -19.84 -4.16 -13.00
C GLY A 18 -20.30 -2.70 -13.14
N ARG A 19 -21.42 -2.31 -12.51
CA ARG A 19 -21.99 -0.96 -12.52
C ARG A 19 -21.31 -0.09 -11.47
N LEU A 20 -20.00 0.06 -11.61
CA LEU A 20 -19.13 0.68 -10.60
C LEU A 20 -19.50 2.13 -10.27
N ALA A 21 -19.93 2.93 -11.26
CA ALA A 21 -20.35 4.31 -11.01
C ALA A 21 -21.60 4.41 -10.12
N GLU A 22 -22.56 3.50 -10.30
CA GLU A 22 -23.78 3.47 -9.49
C GLU A 22 -23.54 2.83 -8.12
N ALA A 23 -22.69 1.80 -8.07
CA ALA A 23 -22.21 1.23 -6.82
C ALA A 23 -21.55 2.30 -5.94
N LEU A 24 -20.74 3.19 -6.54
CA LEU A 24 -20.09 4.29 -5.83
C LEU A 24 -21.09 5.27 -5.20
N VAL A 25 -22.16 5.62 -5.92
CA VAL A 25 -23.23 6.48 -5.38
C VAL A 25 -23.93 5.79 -4.22
N ALA A 26 -24.30 4.51 -4.38
CA ALA A 26 -24.98 3.73 -3.34
C ALA A 26 -24.10 3.56 -2.07
N TYR A 27 -22.80 3.32 -2.22
CA TYR A 27 -21.85 3.31 -1.10
C TYR A 27 -21.83 4.68 -0.41
N GLY A 28 -21.70 5.78 -1.16
CA GLY A 28 -21.71 7.15 -0.62
C GLY A 28 -22.97 7.46 0.20
N ASP A 29 -24.15 7.14 -0.33
CA ASP A 29 -25.42 7.34 0.37
C ASP A 29 -25.49 6.48 1.63
N SER A 30 -25.08 5.21 1.57
CA SER A 30 -25.09 4.33 2.74
C SER A 30 -24.23 4.86 3.89
N LEU A 31 -23.05 5.40 3.57
CA LEU A 31 -22.12 6.00 4.52
C LEU A 31 -22.73 7.23 5.20
N ARG A 32 -23.51 8.02 4.48
CA ARG A 32 -24.19 9.20 5.04
C ARG A 32 -25.21 8.85 6.13
N TYR A 33 -25.83 7.66 6.06
CA TYR A 33 -26.70 7.14 7.12
C TYR A 33 -25.92 6.41 8.23
N LEU A 34 -24.76 5.83 7.91
CA LEU A 34 -23.95 5.07 8.85
C LEU A 34 -23.14 5.96 9.80
N VAL A 35 -22.62 7.11 9.34
CA VAL A 35 -21.88 8.07 10.18
C VAL A 35 -22.67 8.51 11.42
N PRO A 36 -23.91 9.04 11.30
CA PRO A 36 -24.69 9.42 12.47
C PRO A 36 -25.10 8.20 13.32
N ALA A 37 -25.26 7.02 12.71
CA ALA A 37 -25.56 5.80 13.43
C ALA A 37 -24.39 5.34 14.34
N VAL A 38 -23.13 5.50 13.88
CA VAL A 38 -21.94 5.27 14.73
C VAL A 38 -21.90 6.27 15.88
N GLY A 39 -22.21 7.54 15.63
CA GLY A 39 -22.22 8.57 16.68
C GLY A 39 -23.32 8.38 17.73
N ALA A 40 -24.47 7.83 17.34
CA ALA A 40 -25.59 7.55 18.22
C ALA A 40 -25.42 6.27 19.06
N GLU A 41 -24.50 5.38 18.69
CA GLU A 41 -24.34 4.09 19.37
C GLU A 41 -23.66 4.27 20.73
N SER A 42 -24.36 3.89 21.81
CA SER A 42 -23.89 4.07 23.19
C SER A 42 -22.90 3.00 23.64
N ASP A 43 -23.03 1.79 23.11
CA ASP A 43 -22.14 0.67 23.42
C ASP A 43 -20.78 0.85 22.73
N PRO A 44 -19.66 0.98 23.46
CA PRO A 44 -18.36 1.27 22.86
C PRO A 44 -17.87 0.14 21.95
N VAL A 45 -18.18 -1.12 22.29
CA VAL A 45 -17.85 -2.29 21.47
C VAL A 45 -18.62 -2.27 20.15
N ARG A 46 -19.94 -2.05 20.19
CA ARG A 46 -20.79 -2.00 19.00
C ARG A 46 -20.43 -0.81 18.12
N ARG A 47 -20.18 0.34 18.74
CA ARG A 47 -19.69 1.55 18.05
C ARG A 47 -18.39 1.27 17.30
N SER A 48 -17.44 0.59 17.95
CA SER A 48 -16.15 0.27 17.33
C SER A 48 -16.30 -0.71 16.17
N ALA A 49 -17.12 -1.74 16.33
CA ALA A 49 -17.44 -2.68 15.25
C ALA A 49 -18.13 -1.98 14.07
N LEU A 50 -19.04 -1.04 14.34
CA LEU A 50 -19.74 -0.28 13.31
C LEU A 50 -18.80 0.70 12.60
N ALA A 51 -17.90 1.36 13.35
CA ALA A 51 -16.87 2.24 12.79
C ALA A 51 -15.87 1.48 11.91
N ALA A 52 -15.48 0.27 12.30
CA ALA A 52 -14.62 -0.59 11.49
C ALA A 52 -15.28 -0.94 10.14
N LYS A 53 -16.58 -1.29 10.17
CA LYS A 53 -17.36 -1.54 8.95
C LYS A 53 -17.51 -0.30 8.08
N LEU A 54 -17.83 0.85 8.69
CA LEU A 54 -17.91 2.14 7.99
C LEU A 54 -16.61 2.41 7.22
N ARG A 55 -15.46 2.20 7.87
CA ARG A 55 -14.15 2.40 7.25
C ARG A 55 -13.89 1.43 6.09
N GLN A 56 -14.24 0.16 6.24
CA GLN A 56 -14.14 -0.82 5.14
C GLN A 56 -14.95 -0.40 3.91
N TYR A 57 -16.17 0.09 4.12
CA TYR A 57 -17.02 0.56 3.01
C TYR A 57 -16.50 1.86 2.39
N MET A 58 -15.86 2.75 3.16
CA MET A 58 -15.16 3.93 2.63
C MET A 58 -13.98 3.55 1.75
N ASP A 59 -13.09 2.68 2.24
CA ASP A 59 -11.94 2.19 1.46
C ASP A 59 -12.39 1.57 0.13
N ARG A 60 -13.46 0.75 0.17
CA ARG A 60 -14.02 0.13 -1.04
C ARG A 60 -14.58 1.17 -2.00
N ALA A 61 -15.31 2.18 -1.51
CA ALA A 61 -15.82 3.26 -2.34
C ALA A 61 -14.69 4.06 -3.01
N GLU A 62 -13.58 4.32 -2.29
CA GLU A 62 -12.39 4.98 -2.85
C GLU A 62 -11.68 4.15 -3.92
N GLU A 63 -11.63 2.83 -3.75
CA GLU A 63 -11.07 1.93 -4.75
C GLU A 63 -11.93 1.92 -6.02
N ILE A 64 -13.26 1.77 -5.88
CA ILE A 64 -14.21 1.86 -6.99
C ILE A 64 -14.07 3.21 -7.71
N LYS A 65 -13.93 4.30 -6.95
CA LYS A 65 -13.73 5.63 -7.52
C LYS A 65 -12.51 5.69 -8.43
N ARG A 66 -11.38 5.13 -7.99
CA ARG A 66 -10.14 5.07 -8.76
C ARG A 66 -10.32 4.28 -10.06
N ILE A 67 -11.03 3.15 -10.00
CA ILE A 67 -11.34 2.33 -11.18
C ILE A 67 -12.22 3.11 -12.17
N VAL A 68 -13.27 3.78 -11.67
CA VAL A 68 -14.21 4.57 -12.49
C VAL A 68 -13.53 5.78 -13.14
N THR A 69 -12.66 6.48 -12.40
CA THR A 69 -11.95 7.66 -12.92
C THR A 69 -10.70 7.31 -13.73
N GLY A 70 -10.31 6.02 -13.80
CA GLY A 70 -9.09 5.58 -14.46
C GLY A 70 -7.80 6.11 -13.81
N GLN A 71 -7.85 6.54 -12.55
CA GLN A 71 -6.65 6.96 -11.83
C GLN A 71 -5.82 5.73 -11.45
N PRO A 72 -4.54 5.66 -11.87
CA PRO A 72 -3.67 4.60 -11.38
C PRO A 72 -3.50 4.75 -9.87
N ALA A 73 -3.50 3.64 -9.14
CA ALA A 73 -3.15 3.61 -7.72
C ALA A 73 -1.82 4.36 -7.51
N PRO A 74 -1.59 5.00 -6.34
CA PRO A 74 -0.31 5.65 -6.07
C PRO A 74 0.79 4.60 -6.27
N VAL A 75 1.54 4.77 -7.35
CA VAL A 75 2.74 4.01 -7.63
C VAL A 75 3.71 4.35 -6.51
N ASN A 76 3.87 3.45 -5.54
CA ASN A 76 5.01 3.49 -4.66
C ASN A 76 6.25 3.33 -5.54
N SER A 77 6.87 4.46 -5.86
CA SER A 77 8.09 4.57 -6.67
C SER A 77 9.27 3.90 -5.98
N VAL A 78 9.39 2.58 -6.11
CA VAL A 78 10.66 1.86 -6.06
C VAL A 78 10.77 1.05 -7.34
N THR A 79 10.97 1.72 -8.47
CA THR A 79 11.64 1.10 -9.61
C THR A 79 12.43 2.20 -10.30
N GLN A 80 13.75 2.07 -10.20
CA GLN A 80 14.75 2.96 -10.79
C GLN A 80 14.54 3.11 -12.31
N PRO A 81 14.88 4.28 -12.87
CA PRO A 81 14.71 4.55 -14.29
C PRO A 81 15.63 3.66 -15.13
N ALA A 82 15.05 3.13 -16.20
CA ALA A 82 15.75 2.43 -17.27
C ALA A 82 16.89 3.28 -17.82
N THR A 83 18.11 2.74 -17.80
CA THR A 83 19.21 3.21 -18.65
C THR A 83 19.11 2.52 -20.02
N PRO A 84 19.09 3.29 -21.12
CA PRO A 84 18.91 2.76 -22.46
C PRO A 84 20.17 2.02 -22.94
N HIS A 85 19.93 1.04 -23.79
CA HIS A 85 20.93 0.13 -24.31
C HIS A 85 21.56 0.71 -25.60
N ALA A 86 22.83 0.36 -25.79
CA ALA A 86 23.58 0.27 -27.05
C ALA A 86 24.16 1.56 -27.70
N GLY A 87 25.51 1.64 -27.65
CA GLY A 87 26.31 1.44 -28.87
C GLY A 87 27.21 2.59 -29.36
N SER A 88 28.52 2.29 -29.41
CA SER A 88 29.58 2.86 -30.29
C SER A 88 30.01 4.32 -30.06
N ILE A 89 31.29 4.72 -30.10
CA ILE A 89 32.59 4.14 -30.50
C ILE A 89 33.72 5.08 -30.02
N ALA A 90 34.91 4.51 -29.82
CA ALA A 90 36.30 5.01 -29.87
C ALA A 90 36.57 6.55 -29.92
N ASP A 91 37.60 7.11 -29.30
CA ASP A 91 39.02 6.80 -29.53
C ASP A 91 39.94 7.75 -28.72
N THR A 92 41.17 7.27 -28.40
CA THR A 92 42.42 8.02 -28.13
C THR A 92 42.53 9.01 -26.95
N SER A 93 43.32 8.64 -25.93
CA SER A 93 44.70 9.17 -25.72
C SER A 93 45.32 8.76 -24.37
N GLU A 94 46.46 8.09 -24.47
CA GLU A 94 47.61 7.99 -23.54
C GLU A 94 47.65 8.89 -22.28
N ARG A 95 47.98 8.30 -21.12
CA ARG A 95 49.34 8.42 -20.50
C ARG A 95 49.50 7.66 -19.17
N ARG A 96 50.37 6.64 -19.22
CA ARG A 96 51.56 6.36 -18.37
C ARG A 96 51.54 6.53 -16.83
N ALA A 97 52.10 5.49 -16.21
CA ALA A 97 52.87 5.41 -14.94
C ALA A 97 52.05 5.42 -13.63
N ALA A 98 52.34 4.65 -12.57
CA ALA A 98 53.38 3.67 -12.23
C ALA A 98 52.89 2.93 -10.95
N PRO A 99 53.49 1.77 -10.58
CA PRO A 99 53.08 0.95 -9.44
C PRO A 99 53.71 1.43 -8.14
N THR A 100 53.09 1.19 -6.97
CA THR A 100 53.82 0.97 -5.70
C THR A 100 52.96 0.23 -4.69
N LEU A 101 53.64 -0.72 -4.05
CA LEU A 101 53.29 -1.69 -3.04
C LEU A 101 52.80 -1.13 -1.69
N SER A 102 52.16 -2.06 -0.96
CA SER A 102 52.21 -2.24 0.50
C SER A 102 51.22 -1.44 1.35
N SER A 103 50.36 -2.11 2.13
CA SER A 103 50.75 -2.59 3.47
C SER A 103 49.57 -3.25 4.19
N GLN A 104 49.88 -4.37 4.86
CA GLN A 104 49.06 -5.08 5.84
C GLN A 104 48.78 -4.24 7.10
N ALA A 105 47.68 -4.59 7.78
CA ALA A 105 47.34 -4.55 9.21
C ALA A 105 45.80 -4.40 9.27
N ASP A 106 44.99 -4.98 10.15
CA ASP A 106 45.13 -5.52 11.49
C ASP A 106 43.84 -6.36 11.73
N THR A 107 43.92 -7.67 11.99
CA THR A 107 43.82 -8.33 13.31
C THR A 107 42.55 -8.05 14.13
N THR A 108 41.97 -9.15 14.63
CA THR A 108 41.25 -9.26 15.93
C THR A 108 39.74 -9.02 15.93
N GLY A 109 38.99 -10.07 16.33
CA GLY A 109 37.66 -9.86 16.91
C GLY A 109 36.64 -11.00 16.90
N ASP A 110 37.02 -12.29 16.81
CA ASP A 110 36.07 -13.39 16.98
C ASP A 110 36.17 -13.96 18.40
N VAL A 111 35.28 -13.52 19.31
CA VAL A 111 34.86 -14.26 20.51
C VAL A 111 33.44 -13.84 20.88
N ASN A 112 32.48 -14.77 20.83
CA ASN A 112 31.37 -14.80 21.80
C ASN A 112 30.72 -16.19 21.79
N GLY A 113 31.14 -17.00 22.76
CA GLY A 113 30.40 -18.17 23.21
C GLY A 113 29.50 -17.82 24.40
N ALA A 114 28.33 -18.47 24.46
CA ALA A 114 27.57 -18.79 25.67
C ALA A 114 26.48 -19.78 25.22
N LEU A 115 26.58 -21.09 25.50
CA LEU A 115 26.27 -21.74 26.77
C LEU A 115 24.87 -21.39 27.32
N ASN A 116 23.90 -22.27 27.07
CA ASN A 116 22.84 -22.71 27.99
C ASN A 116 22.01 -23.75 27.22
N GLY A 117 21.60 -24.88 27.76
CA GLY A 117 21.46 -25.28 29.14
C GLY A 117 20.31 -26.29 29.15
N VAL A 118 20.60 -27.46 29.71
CA VAL A 118 19.74 -28.63 29.85
C VAL A 118 18.38 -28.34 30.49
N SER A 119 17.35 -29.07 30.04
CA SER A 119 16.21 -29.55 30.85
C SER A 119 15.62 -30.77 30.16
#